data_AF-A0A844ZKT1-F1
#
_entry.id   AF-A0A844ZKT1-F1
#
_cell.length_a   1.000
_cell.length_b   1.000
_cell.length_c   1.000
_cell.angle_alpha   90.00
_cell.angle_beta   90.00
_cell.angle_gamma   90.00
#
_symmetry.space_group_name_H-M   'P 1'
#
loop_
_entity.id
_entity.type
_entity.pdbx_description
1 polymer ?
#
loop_
_entity_poly.entity_id
_entity_poly.type
_entity_poly.pdbx_seq_one_letter_code
_entity_poly.pdbx_strand_id
1 'polypeptide(L)'
;MPQSPTSSYNPALSGNSQSATSRSYPNGNPVLGYNPVGARNTDSAVPLHGAGPVVHDYACEEAAAGSLSFRWTYGSNVAATNRDPRVQVVQYNEDTFVMRQNVCVHWEAPFTYLLFGNDGALLIDTGATANASHYPLRETVDAIVTRWGQARGRTSVPLTVALTSAEDIAQNQGLVQFAGRPDTMIVPKPLELMKLHYGVSASWPSGSGHIDLGDRVIEVIPTPGSHKDGVSFYDPYCDFLFTGDLLFPGRINISNDRDFVASLERLTAFAARNPVKWLLGGHIDMMFLPGKYYPRFRNFKPYERVLEMTPDLIGEALHHAREIAGKETMLIRPDFVLFNGVSPDQRSQVWPEGVPNIEAPRPF
;
A
#
# COMPACT_ATOMS: atom_id res chain seq x y z
N MET A 1 7.55 48.52 11.74
CA MET A 1 6.99 47.79 10.59
C MET A 1 8.14 47.06 9.92
N PRO A 2 8.28 45.72 10.05
CA PRO A 2 9.26 45.00 9.25
C PRO A 2 8.78 44.98 7.79
N GLN A 3 9.66 45.36 6.87
CA GLN A 3 9.37 45.32 5.43
C GLN A 3 9.16 43.87 4.99
N SER A 4 8.00 43.61 4.37
CA SER A 4 7.75 42.35 3.68
C SER A 4 8.82 42.14 2.60
N PRO A 5 9.37 40.92 2.43
CA PRO A 5 10.30 40.65 1.35
C PRO A 5 9.59 40.92 0.02
N THR A 6 10.16 41.79 -0.81
CA THR A 6 9.73 41.96 -2.19
C THR A 6 9.97 40.65 -2.92
N SER A 7 8.91 39.86 -3.09
CA SER A 7 8.91 38.70 -3.96
C SER A 7 9.08 39.21 -5.39
N SER A 8 10.29 39.09 -5.92
CA SER A 8 10.55 39.32 -7.33
C SER A 8 9.80 38.24 -8.13
N TYR A 9 8.73 38.63 -8.81
CA TYR A 9 8.01 37.76 -9.74
C TYR A 9 8.99 37.27 -10.80
N ASN A 10 9.19 35.94 -10.87
CA ASN A 10 10.01 35.30 -11.90
C ASN A 10 9.08 34.64 -12.94
N PRO A 11 8.97 35.20 -14.16
CA PRO A 11 8.11 34.66 -15.21
C PRO A 11 8.49 33.23 -15.63
N ALA A 12 9.73 32.79 -15.40
CA ALA A 12 10.18 31.43 -15.69
C ALA A 12 9.61 30.37 -14.72
N LEU A 13 8.96 30.81 -13.63
CA LEU A 13 8.19 29.98 -12.68
C LEU A 13 6.68 30.13 -12.88
N SER A 14 6.24 30.91 -13.88
CA SER A 14 4.84 30.91 -14.31
C SER A 14 4.64 29.69 -15.20
N GLY A 15 3.68 28.83 -14.86
CA GLY A 15 3.36 27.57 -15.53
C GLY A 15 2.81 27.73 -16.95
N ASN A 16 3.52 28.47 -17.81
CA ASN A 16 3.18 28.71 -19.20
C ASN A 16 3.51 27.47 -20.01
N SER A 17 2.48 26.82 -20.55
CA SER A 17 2.53 25.53 -21.24
C SER A 17 3.27 25.51 -22.60
N GLN A 18 3.83 26.63 -23.05
CA GLN A 18 4.52 26.74 -24.35
C GLN A 18 6.05 26.70 -24.28
N SER A 19 6.65 26.53 -23.11
CA SER A 19 8.10 26.39 -22.98
C SER A 19 8.51 24.92 -23.05
N ALA A 20 9.09 24.52 -24.18
CA ALA A 20 9.67 23.19 -24.37
C ALA A 20 10.86 22.87 -23.44
N THR A 21 11.24 23.80 -22.54
CA THR A 21 12.44 23.69 -21.69
C THR A 21 12.21 24.00 -20.21
N SER A 22 10.99 24.29 -19.75
CA SER A 22 10.78 24.58 -18.32
C SER A 22 10.08 23.44 -17.59
N ARG A 23 10.85 22.67 -16.81
CA ARG A 23 10.40 21.85 -15.66
C ARG A 23 9.80 22.72 -14.53
N SER A 24 9.13 23.82 -14.86
CA SER A 24 8.78 24.86 -13.88
C SER A 24 7.29 24.81 -13.55
N TYR A 25 6.98 23.92 -12.60
CA TYR A 25 5.93 24.03 -11.60
C TYR A 25 4.62 24.70 -12.05
N PRO A 26 3.64 23.94 -12.56
CA PRO A 26 2.33 24.50 -12.92
C PRO A 26 1.55 25.07 -11.72
N ASN A 27 1.96 24.74 -10.49
CA ASN A 27 1.31 25.11 -9.22
C ASN A 27 1.79 26.42 -8.58
N GLY A 28 2.50 27.27 -9.32
CA GLY A 28 3.11 28.48 -8.76
C GLY A 28 4.43 28.19 -8.07
N ASN A 29 5.01 29.19 -7.40
CA ASN A 29 6.38 29.11 -6.89
C ASN A 29 6.50 28.08 -5.73
N PRO A 30 7.14 26.91 -5.95
CA PRO A 30 7.27 25.87 -4.93
C PRO A 30 8.19 26.29 -3.76
N VAL A 31 8.96 27.37 -3.92
CA VAL A 31 9.86 27.92 -2.90
C VAL A 31 9.10 28.68 -1.80
N LEU A 32 7.80 28.95 -2.00
CA LEU A 32 6.98 29.58 -0.97
C LEU A 32 6.69 28.59 0.17
N GLY A 33 7.05 28.96 1.40
CA GLY A 33 6.97 28.09 2.58
C GLY A 33 5.57 27.66 3.06
N TYR A 34 4.51 28.03 2.34
CA TYR A 34 3.15 27.53 2.59
C TYR A 34 2.83 26.26 1.80
N ASN A 35 3.65 25.92 0.79
CA ASN A 35 3.49 24.70 0.01
C ASN A 35 4.09 23.51 0.77
N PRO A 36 3.43 22.33 0.79
CA PRO A 36 4.05 21.12 1.29
C PRO A 36 5.40 20.85 0.62
N VAL A 37 6.36 20.29 1.36
CA VAL A 37 7.74 20.06 0.87
C VAL A 37 7.77 19.32 -0.48
N GLY A 38 6.87 18.36 -0.68
CA GLY A 38 6.79 17.58 -1.92
C GLY A 38 5.83 18.12 -2.99
N ALA A 39 5.24 19.30 -2.81
CA ALA A 39 4.34 19.91 -3.83
C ALA A 39 5.07 20.25 -5.14
N ARG A 40 6.41 20.31 -5.08
CA ARG A 40 7.29 20.46 -6.24
C ARG A 40 7.48 19.17 -7.05
N ASN A 41 7.08 18.03 -6.47
CA ASN A 41 7.28 16.69 -7.03
C ASN A 41 6.01 16.16 -7.72
N THR A 42 5.02 17.01 -8.00
CA THR A 42 3.76 16.62 -8.65
C THR A 42 3.30 17.76 -9.54
N ASP A 43 2.70 17.44 -10.68
CA ASP A 43 2.02 18.43 -11.51
C ASP A 43 0.56 18.62 -11.05
N SER A 44 -0.01 19.81 -11.26
CA SER A 44 -1.39 20.06 -10.83
C SER A 44 -2.34 19.20 -11.62
N ALA A 45 -3.22 18.51 -10.91
CA ALA A 45 -4.09 17.51 -11.49
C ALA A 45 -5.12 18.02 -12.51
N VAL A 46 -5.35 19.34 -12.62
CA VAL A 46 -6.42 19.88 -13.47
C VAL A 46 -6.02 21.23 -14.06
N PRO A 47 -5.89 21.36 -15.40
CA PRO A 47 -5.64 22.65 -16.05
C PRO A 47 -6.87 23.57 -15.92
N LEU A 48 -6.62 24.88 -15.77
CA LEU A 48 -7.67 25.91 -15.64
C LEU A 48 -8.60 26.00 -16.87
N HIS A 49 -8.11 25.57 -18.04
CA HIS A 49 -8.86 25.51 -19.30
C HIS A 49 -8.67 24.14 -19.95
N GLY A 50 -9.68 23.28 -19.86
CA GLY A 50 -9.62 21.93 -20.43
C GLY A 50 -9.80 21.93 -21.95
N ALA A 51 -8.81 21.42 -22.69
CA ALA A 51 -8.90 21.16 -24.13
C ALA A 51 -8.96 19.65 -24.47
N GLY A 52 -8.84 18.78 -23.46
CA GLY A 52 -8.80 17.33 -23.59
C GLY A 52 -8.55 16.64 -22.25
N PRO A 53 -8.31 15.32 -22.24
CA PRO A 53 -7.92 14.59 -21.04
C PRO A 53 -6.68 15.19 -20.40
N VAL A 54 -6.65 15.21 -19.07
CA VAL A 54 -5.47 15.64 -18.33
C VAL A 54 -4.42 14.53 -18.38
N VAL A 55 -3.20 14.92 -18.73
CA VAL A 55 -2.01 14.08 -18.72
C VAL A 55 -1.15 14.54 -17.56
N HIS A 56 -0.79 13.61 -16.68
CA HIS A 56 0.10 13.83 -15.55
C HIS A 56 1.48 13.27 -15.90
N ASP A 57 2.53 14.07 -15.70
CA ASP A 57 3.91 13.60 -15.66
C ASP A 57 4.23 12.94 -14.31
N TYR A 58 4.27 11.61 -14.29
CA TYR A 58 4.61 10.83 -13.10
C TYR A 58 6.12 10.76 -12.81
N ALA A 59 6.97 11.49 -13.56
CA ALA A 59 8.38 11.60 -13.27
C ALA A 59 8.65 12.60 -12.14
N CYS A 60 8.94 12.08 -10.95
CA CYS A 60 9.22 12.88 -9.75
C CYS A 60 10.71 12.78 -9.36
N GLU A 61 11.32 13.90 -8.95
CA GLU A 61 12.70 13.87 -8.40
C GLU A 61 12.76 13.24 -6.99
N GLU A 62 11.66 13.32 -6.24
CA GLU A 62 11.46 12.72 -4.92
C GLU A 62 9.99 12.26 -4.83
N ALA A 63 9.63 11.40 -3.87
CA ALA A 63 8.25 10.98 -3.63
C ALA A 63 7.20 12.10 -3.76
N ALA A 64 6.14 11.83 -4.52
CA ALA A 64 4.99 12.71 -4.62
C ALA A 64 4.38 13.00 -3.24
N ALA A 65 4.05 14.27 -3.02
CA ALA A 65 3.41 14.69 -1.78
C ALA A 65 2.03 14.06 -1.62
N GLY A 66 1.66 13.86 -0.36
CA GLY A 66 0.37 13.36 0.06
C GLY A 66 0.36 13.17 1.57
N SER A 67 -0.77 12.76 2.12
CA SER A 67 -0.88 12.51 3.55
C SER A 67 -1.81 11.34 3.89
N LEU A 68 -1.39 10.56 4.88
CA LEU A 68 -2.23 9.62 5.60
C LEU A 68 -2.54 10.13 7.02
N SER A 69 -2.81 11.44 7.18
CA SER A 69 -3.14 12.07 8.47
C SER A 69 -4.59 11.85 8.91
N PHE A 70 -4.89 10.65 9.40
CA PHE A 70 -6.21 10.31 9.95
C PHE A 70 -6.11 9.08 10.85
N ARG A 71 -7.21 8.79 11.55
CA ARG A 71 -7.34 7.57 12.35
C ARG A 71 -8.06 6.50 11.55
N TRP A 72 -7.43 5.34 11.40
CA TRP A 72 -8.09 4.19 10.80
C TRP A 72 -9.26 3.69 11.65
N THR A 73 -10.34 3.23 11.03
CA THR A 73 -11.51 2.65 11.70
C THR A 73 -11.09 1.42 12.49
N TYR A 74 -11.31 1.42 13.80
CA TYR A 74 -10.81 0.39 14.71
C TYR A 74 -11.92 -0.56 15.22
N GLY A 75 -13.11 -0.49 14.65
CA GLY A 75 -14.24 -1.34 15.01
C GLY A 75 -14.82 -1.04 16.40
N SER A 76 -15.48 -2.04 17.00
CA SER A 76 -16.21 -1.89 18.26
C SER A 76 -16.34 -3.23 18.99
N ASN A 77 -16.55 -3.20 20.31
CA ASN A 77 -16.73 -4.42 21.09
C ASN A 77 -17.92 -5.26 20.62
N VAL A 78 -19.01 -4.58 20.22
CA VAL A 78 -20.22 -5.22 19.71
C VAL A 78 -20.37 -4.83 18.25
N ALA A 79 -19.89 -5.69 17.36
CA ALA A 79 -19.86 -5.46 15.91
C ALA A 79 -21.23 -5.04 15.34
N ALA A 80 -22.34 -5.58 15.87
CA ALA A 80 -23.70 -5.22 15.47
C ALA A 80 -24.09 -3.76 15.74
N THR A 81 -23.36 -3.06 16.63
CA THR A 81 -23.59 -1.66 16.98
C THR A 81 -22.58 -0.71 16.33
N ASN A 82 -21.60 -1.24 15.58
CA ASN A 82 -20.61 -0.43 14.89
C ASN A 82 -21.30 0.46 13.85
N ARG A 83 -20.91 1.74 13.81
CA ARG A 83 -21.44 2.74 12.87
C ARG A 83 -20.37 3.27 11.91
N ASP A 84 -19.17 2.70 11.94
CA ASP A 84 -18.11 3.07 11.01
C ASP A 84 -18.51 2.66 9.59
N PRO A 85 -18.01 3.35 8.55
CA PRO A 85 -18.26 2.94 7.17
C PRO A 85 -17.77 1.51 6.93
N ARG A 86 -18.37 0.80 5.96
CA ARG A 86 -17.94 -0.56 5.58
C ARG A 86 -16.56 -0.56 4.92
N VAL A 87 -16.25 0.51 4.19
CA VAL A 87 -14.95 0.80 3.58
C VAL A 87 -14.55 2.21 4.02
N GLN A 88 -13.44 2.35 4.74
CA GLN A 88 -12.84 3.66 4.95
C GLN A 88 -11.93 3.96 3.77
N VAL A 89 -12.13 5.09 3.10
CA VAL A 89 -11.32 5.52 1.95
C VAL A 89 -10.51 6.73 2.38
N VAL A 90 -9.19 6.70 2.15
CA VAL A 90 -8.36 7.90 2.22
C VAL A 90 -7.59 8.09 0.93
N GLN A 91 -7.73 9.30 0.41
CA GLN A 91 -6.95 9.80 -0.71
C GLN A 91 -5.62 10.32 -0.19
N TYR A 92 -4.52 9.63 -0.50
CA TYR A 92 -3.17 10.07 -0.15
C TYR A 92 -2.80 11.32 -0.96
N ASN A 93 -3.02 11.25 -2.28
CA ASN A 93 -2.90 12.36 -3.24
C ASN A 93 -3.91 12.17 -4.39
N GLU A 94 -3.84 13.01 -5.42
CA GLU A 94 -4.76 13.02 -6.56
C GLU A 94 -4.94 11.64 -7.25
N ASP A 95 -3.91 10.79 -7.24
CA ASP A 95 -3.87 9.54 -8.01
C ASP A 95 -3.61 8.29 -7.15
N THR A 96 -3.66 8.41 -5.82
CA THR A 96 -3.36 7.30 -4.89
C THR A 96 -4.35 7.26 -3.74
N PHE A 97 -5.02 6.13 -3.60
CA PHE A 97 -6.03 5.90 -2.57
C PHE A 97 -5.69 4.65 -1.76
N VAL A 98 -5.87 4.75 -0.45
CA VAL A 98 -5.74 3.65 0.50
C VAL A 98 -7.10 3.40 1.11
N MET A 99 -7.57 2.16 1.06
CA MET A 99 -8.88 1.75 1.54
C MET A 99 -8.73 0.69 2.60
N ARG A 100 -9.54 0.78 3.66
CA ARG A 100 -9.55 -0.19 4.76
C ARG A 100 -10.92 -0.82 4.89
N GLN A 101 -10.95 -2.14 4.95
CA GLN A 101 -12.15 -2.88 5.31
C GLN A 101 -12.45 -2.72 6.81
N ASN A 102 -13.72 -2.48 7.15
CA ASN A 102 -14.14 -2.33 8.54
C ASN A 102 -13.83 -3.58 9.40
N VAL A 103 -13.18 -3.37 10.56
CA VAL A 103 -12.78 -4.43 11.51
C VAL A 103 -13.96 -5.29 11.99
N CYS A 104 -15.15 -4.70 12.10
CA CYS A 104 -16.38 -5.42 12.48
C CYS A 104 -16.98 -6.25 11.34
N VAL A 105 -16.52 -6.07 10.10
CA VAL A 105 -16.85 -6.93 8.96
C VAL A 105 -15.85 -8.09 8.87
N HIS A 106 -14.56 -7.79 8.99
CA HIS A 106 -13.51 -8.80 9.08
C HIS A 106 -12.42 -8.35 10.07
N TRP A 107 -12.06 -9.22 11.00
CA TRP A 107 -11.18 -8.90 12.13
C TRP A 107 -9.76 -8.52 11.73
N GLU A 108 -9.26 -8.97 10.57
CA GLU A 108 -7.97 -8.52 10.02
C GLU A 108 -8.06 -7.08 9.50
N ALA A 109 -9.24 -6.63 9.07
CA ALA A 109 -9.47 -5.29 8.54
C ALA A 109 -8.48 -4.91 7.42
N PRO A 110 -8.40 -5.73 6.35
CA PRO A 110 -7.38 -5.61 5.32
C PRO A 110 -7.42 -4.26 4.61
N PHE A 111 -6.24 -3.84 4.15
CA PHE A 111 -6.04 -2.71 3.28
C PHE A 111 -6.11 -3.13 1.81
N THR A 112 -6.58 -2.22 0.97
CA THR A 112 -6.54 -2.33 -0.49
C THR A 112 -6.10 -0.98 -1.05
N TYR A 113 -5.36 -0.99 -2.15
CA TYR A 113 -4.71 0.20 -2.69
C TYR A 113 -5.18 0.44 -4.12
N LEU A 114 -5.65 1.66 -4.42
CA LEU A 114 -6.11 2.04 -5.75
C LEU A 114 -5.21 3.15 -6.30
N LEU A 115 -4.49 2.83 -7.36
CA LEU A 115 -3.51 3.71 -8.02
C LEU A 115 -4.02 4.08 -9.41
N PHE A 116 -3.85 5.33 -9.81
CA PHE A 116 -4.18 5.81 -11.15
C PHE A 116 -2.92 6.21 -11.92
N GLY A 117 -2.93 5.96 -13.22
CA GLY A 117 -1.99 6.49 -14.21
C GLY A 117 -2.74 7.16 -15.37
N ASN A 118 -2.03 7.53 -16.44
CA ASN A 118 -2.67 8.15 -17.60
C ASN A 118 -3.57 7.19 -18.40
N ASP A 119 -3.32 5.89 -18.45
CA ASP A 119 -4.08 4.97 -19.32
C ASP A 119 -4.98 4.00 -18.54
N GLY A 120 -4.85 3.93 -17.21
CA GLY A 120 -5.68 3.05 -16.39
C GLY A 120 -5.45 3.19 -14.90
N ALA A 121 -6.07 2.28 -14.16
CA ALA A 121 -5.95 2.17 -12.71
C ALA A 121 -5.55 0.75 -12.29
N LEU A 122 -4.88 0.64 -11.15
CA LEU A 122 -4.52 -0.62 -10.50
C LEU A 122 -5.19 -0.69 -9.12
N LEU A 123 -5.95 -1.74 -8.87
CA LEU A 123 -6.39 -2.15 -7.55
C LEU A 123 -5.50 -3.30 -7.05
N ILE A 124 -4.75 -3.04 -5.98
CA ILE A 124 -3.94 -4.03 -5.26
C ILE A 124 -4.77 -4.55 -4.09
N ASP A 125 -4.97 -5.87 -4.10
CA ASP A 125 -5.80 -6.63 -3.17
C ASP A 125 -7.28 -6.25 -3.19
N THR A 126 -8.10 -7.11 -2.59
CA THR A 126 -9.57 -7.02 -2.61
C THR A 126 -10.22 -7.34 -1.27
N GLY A 127 -9.43 -7.40 -0.18
CA GLY A 127 -9.89 -7.66 1.17
C GLY A 127 -10.51 -9.06 1.39
N ALA A 128 -11.07 -9.24 2.58
CA ALA A 128 -11.41 -10.56 3.14
C ALA A 128 -12.90 -10.93 2.99
N THR A 129 -13.71 -10.13 2.30
CA THR A 129 -15.16 -10.36 2.24
C THR A 129 -15.73 -10.26 0.83
N ALA A 130 -16.29 -11.37 0.36
CA ALA A 130 -16.95 -11.48 -0.93
C ALA A 130 -18.29 -10.75 -1.01
N ASN A 131 -19.05 -10.72 0.09
CA ASN A 131 -20.41 -10.17 0.10
C ASN A 131 -20.40 -8.64 0.04
N ALA A 132 -20.84 -8.09 -1.09
CA ALA A 132 -20.93 -6.64 -1.33
C ALA A 132 -21.84 -5.90 -0.32
N SER A 133 -22.83 -6.56 0.27
CA SER A 133 -23.68 -5.94 1.31
C SER A 133 -22.91 -5.68 2.61
N HIS A 134 -21.82 -6.41 2.85
CA HIS A 134 -20.97 -6.26 4.04
C HIS A 134 -19.68 -5.48 3.73
N TYR A 135 -19.13 -5.66 2.54
CA TYR A 135 -17.93 -4.97 2.06
C TYR A 135 -18.14 -4.55 0.60
N PRO A 136 -18.75 -3.38 0.32
CA PRO A 136 -19.10 -2.91 -1.03
C PRO A 136 -17.87 -2.33 -1.76
N LEU A 137 -16.82 -3.15 -1.93
CA LEU A 137 -15.55 -2.70 -2.51
C LEU A 137 -15.72 -2.24 -3.96
N ARG A 138 -16.41 -3.02 -4.80
CA ARG A 138 -16.60 -2.62 -6.21
C ARG A 138 -17.35 -1.30 -6.33
N GLU A 139 -18.45 -1.13 -5.59
CA GLU A 139 -19.23 0.12 -5.61
C GLU A 139 -18.34 1.31 -5.21
N THR A 140 -17.51 1.13 -4.18
CA THR A 140 -16.57 2.15 -3.71
C THR A 140 -15.54 2.49 -4.78
N VAL A 141 -14.92 1.48 -5.40
CA VAL A 141 -13.92 1.66 -6.47
C VAL A 141 -14.55 2.32 -7.70
N ASP A 142 -15.75 1.90 -8.12
CA ASP A 142 -16.45 2.48 -9.27
C ASP A 142 -16.79 3.96 -9.04
N ALA A 143 -17.18 4.33 -7.82
CA ALA A 143 -17.42 5.72 -7.45
C ALA A 143 -16.14 6.58 -7.51
N ILE A 144 -15.01 6.05 -7.01
CA ILE A 144 -13.71 6.75 -7.08
C ILE A 144 -13.25 6.89 -8.53
N VAL A 145 -13.28 5.81 -9.30
CA VAL A 145 -12.88 5.79 -10.73
C VAL A 145 -13.72 6.76 -11.55
N THR A 146 -15.04 6.80 -11.33
CA THR A 146 -15.94 7.74 -12.02
C THR A 146 -15.58 9.19 -11.71
N ARG A 147 -15.42 9.51 -10.42
CA ARG A 147 -15.08 10.88 -9.98
C ARG A 147 -13.71 11.30 -10.50
N TRP A 148 -12.72 10.42 -10.41
CA TRP A 148 -11.38 10.67 -10.89
C TRP A 148 -11.36 10.88 -12.41
N GLY A 149 -12.05 10.02 -13.16
CA GLY A 149 -12.18 10.14 -14.61
C GLY A 149 -12.82 11.47 -15.02
N GLN A 150 -13.90 11.89 -14.36
CA GLN A 150 -14.51 13.20 -14.59
C GLN A 150 -13.55 14.37 -14.34
N ALA A 151 -12.80 14.32 -13.23
CA ALA A 151 -11.82 15.36 -12.90
C ALA A 151 -10.67 15.41 -13.93
N ARG A 152 -10.32 14.27 -14.53
CA ARG A 152 -9.25 14.14 -15.54
C ARG A 152 -9.74 14.24 -16.98
N GLY A 153 -11.02 14.55 -17.23
CA GLY A 153 -11.57 14.65 -18.58
C GLY A 153 -11.60 13.32 -19.34
N ARG A 154 -11.75 12.20 -18.62
CA ARG A 154 -11.76 10.83 -19.14
C ARG A 154 -13.16 10.23 -19.06
N THR A 155 -13.59 9.60 -20.15
CA THR A 155 -14.91 8.95 -20.25
C THR A 155 -14.88 7.47 -19.86
N SER A 156 -13.71 6.82 -19.94
CA SER A 156 -13.46 5.47 -19.41
C SER A 156 -12.06 5.42 -18.79
N VAL A 157 -11.91 4.57 -17.78
CA VAL A 157 -10.65 4.28 -17.08
C VAL A 157 -10.58 2.77 -16.86
N PRO A 158 -9.77 2.04 -17.66
CA PRO A 158 -9.53 0.62 -17.47
C PRO A 158 -9.02 0.31 -16.06
N LEU A 159 -9.39 -0.85 -15.52
CA LEU A 159 -8.95 -1.29 -14.19
C LEU A 159 -8.21 -2.63 -14.28
N THR A 160 -7.01 -2.68 -13.74
CA THR A 160 -6.32 -3.94 -13.43
C THR A 160 -6.54 -4.26 -11.96
N VAL A 161 -6.95 -5.50 -11.64
CA VAL A 161 -7.04 -6.01 -10.27
C VAL A 161 -5.96 -7.07 -10.07
N ALA A 162 -5.02 -6.79 -9.20
CA ALA A 162 -3.89 -7.63 -8.85
C ALA A 162 -3.91 -7.96 -7.35
N LEU A 163 -3.27 -9.07 -6.97
CA LEU A 163 -3.19 -9.51 -5.58
C LEU A 163 -1.72 -9.61 -5.17
N THR A 164 -1.38 -9.25 -3.94
CA THR A 164 -0.04 -9.55 -3.38
C THR A 164 0.16 -11.05 -3.20
N SER A 165 -0.94 -11.82 -3.07
CA SER A 165 -0.96 -13.28 -3.16
C SER A 165 -2.37 -13.76 -3.49
N ALA A 166 -2.49 -14.76 -4.36
CA ALA A 166 -3.77 -15.42 -4.62
C ALA A 166 -4.05 -16.57 -3.63
N GLU A 167 -3.07 -17.05 -2.86
CA GLU A 167 -3.28 -17.98 -1.74
C GLU A 167 -3.90 -17.28 -0.52
N ASP A 168 -3.71 -15.96 -0.41
CA ASP A 168 -4.18 -15.21 0.74
C ASP A 168 -5.69 -14.90 0.69
N ILE A 169 -6.46 -15.64 1.48
CA ILE A 169 -7.90 -15.42 1.61
C ILE A 169 -8.25 -14.16 2.42
N ALA A 170 -7.33 -13.60 3.20
CA ALA A 170 -7.56 -12.32 3.88
C ALA A 170 -7.57 -11.15 2.89
N GLN A 171 -6.98 -11.33 1.70
CA GLN A 171 -6.77 -10.25 0.73
C GLN A 171 -7.52 -10.45 -0.60
N ASN A 172 -8.05 -11.64 -0.88
CA ASN A 172 -8.53 -11.97 -2.25
C ASN A 172 -10.04 -12.21 -2.40
N GLN A 173 -10.83 -12.09 -1.33
CA GLN A 173 -12.23 -12.53 -1.33
C GLN A 173 -13.16 -11.52 -1.98
N GLY A 174 -12.82 -10.23 -1.98
CA GLY A 174 -13.62 -9.22 -2.71
C GLY A 174 -13.50 -9.33 -4.23
N LEU A 175 -12.55 -10.11 -4.76
CA LEU A 175 -12.30 -10.24 -6.19
C LEU A 175 -13.54 -10.64 -7.00
N VAL A 176 -14.42 -11.47 -6.43
CA VAL A 176 -15.69 -11.89 -7.07
C VAL A 176 -16.59 -10.70 -7.41
N GLN A 177 -16.50 -9.59 -6.67
CA GLN A 177 -17.32 -8.39 -6.96
C GLN A 177 -16.98 -7.78 -8.33
N PHE A 178 -15.74 -7.95 -8.81
CA PHE A 178 -15.24 -7.42 -10.07
C PHE A 178 -15.53 -8.33 -11.27
N ALA A 179 -16.12 -9.51 -11.06
CA ALA A 179 -16.55 -10.37 -12.15
C ALA A 179 -17.55 -9.64 -13.07
N GLY A 180 -17.27 -9.61 -14.37
CA GLY A 180 -18.11 -8.96 -15.37
C GLY A 180 -18.11 -7.42 -15.29
N ARG A 181 -17.23 -6.80 -14.51
CA ARG A 181 -17.00 -5.36 -14.59
C ARG A 181 -16.40 -5.02 -15.96
N PRO A 182 -16.98 -4.08 -16.75
CA PRO A 182 -16.41 -3.66 -18.04
C PRO A 182 -14.98 -3.14 -17.90
N ASP A 183 -14.21 -3.21 -18.99
CA ASP A 183 -12.83 -2.69 -19.09
C ASP A 183 -11.93 -3.06 -17.89
N THR A 184 -12.05 -4.31 -17.43
CA THR A 184 -11.34 -4.79 -16.22
C THR A 184 -10.52 -6.03 -16.53
N MET A 185 -9.21 -5.98 -16.22
CA MET A 185 -8.30 -7.12 -16.24
C MET A 185 -8.14 -7.65 -14.83
N ILE A 186 -8.50 -8.91 -14.59
CA ILE A 186 -8.18 -9.60 -13.34
C ILE A 186 -6.94 -10.45 -13.59
N VAL A 187 -5.86 -10.20 -12.83
CA VAL A 187 -4.64 -11.02 -12.92
C VAL A 187 -4.99 -12.48 -12.58
N PRO A 188 -4.55 -13.46 -13.40
CA PRO A 188 -4.85 -14.86 -13.14
C PRO A 188 -4.30 -15.34 -11.79
N LYS A 189 -5.14 -15.99 -10.98
CA LYS A 189 -4.74 -16.59 -9.69
C LYS A 189 -3.73 -17.75 -9.81
N PRO A 190 -3.84 -18.70 -10.76
CA PRO A 190 -2.89 -19.81 -10.83
C PRO A 190 -1.48 -19.31 -11.07
N LEU A 191 -0.53 -19.71 -10.21
CA LEU A 191 0.84 -19.19 -10.19
C LEU A 191 1.52 -19.17 -11.57
N GLU A 192 1.38 -20.22 -12.37
CA GLU A 192 2.01 -20.26 -13.70
C GLU A 192 1.40 -19.24 -14.68
N LEU A 193 0.10 -18.99 -14.59
CA LEU A 193 -0.58 -17.97 -15.40
C LEU A 193 -0.27 -16.55 -14.89
N MET A 194 -0.14 -16.37 -13.57
CA MET A 194 0.30 -15.12 -12.96
C MET A 194 1.72 -14.76 -13.41
N LYS A 195 2.66 -15.71 -13.35
CA LYS A 195 4.04 -15.53 -13.83
C LYS A 195 4.08 -15.15 -15.31
N LEU A 196 3.25 -15.81 -16.13
CA LEU A 196 3.14 -15.51 -17.56
C LEU A 196 2.61 -14.10 -17.78
N HIS A 197 1.56 -13.71 -17.05
CA HIS A 197 0.96 -12.38 -17.12
C HIS A 197 1.97 -11.28 -16.80
N TYR A 198 2.78 -11.46 -15.74
CA TYR A 198 3.82 -10.50 -15.36
C TYR A 198 5.12 -10.63 -16.17
N GLY A 199 5.23 -11.59 -17.09
CA GLY A 199 6.45 -11.79 -17.90
C GLY A 199 7.65 -12.36 -17.12
N VAL A 200 7.43 -12.98 -15.96
CA VAL A 200 8.49 -13.47 -15.06
C VAL A 200 8.65 -14.99 -15.06
N SER A 201 7.97 -15.73 -15.94
CA SER A 201 8.02 -17.20 -15.98
C SER A 201 9.43 -17.78 -16.08
N ALA A 202 10.32 -17.16 -16.85
CA ALA A 202 11.68 -17.66 -17.08
C ALA A 202 12.67 -17.28 -15.97
N SER A 203 12.34 -16.29 -15.14
CA SER A 203 13.25 -15.67 -14.18
C SER A 203 12.75 -15.73 -12.75
N TRP A 204 11.56 -16.30 -12.49
CA TRP A 204 10.99 -16.39 -11.15
C TRP A 204 11.89 -17.15 -10.16
N PRO A 205 12.07 -16.67 -8.91
CA PRO A 205 11.57 -15.42 -8.34
C PRO A 205 12.57 -14.24 -8.47
N SER A 206 13.60 -14.37 -9.31
CA SER A 206 14.70 -13.41 -9.41
C SER A 206 14.46 -12.20 -10.33
N GLY A 207 13.63 -12.36 -11.37
CA GLY A 207 13.25 -11.26 -12.25
C GLY A 207 12.04 -10.48 -11.73
N SER A 208 11.84 -9.26 -12.24
CA SER A 208 10.66 -8.43 -11.98
C SER A 208 9.78 -8.31 -13.23
N GLY A 209 8.51 -8.00 -13.00
CA GLY A 209 7.52 -7.66 -14.03
C GLY A 209 7.06 -6.21 -13.88
N HIS A 210 6.17 -5.77 -14.77
CA HIS A 210 5.65 -4.40 -14.74
C HIS A 210 4.15 -4.34 -15.05
N ILE A 211 3.47 -3.36 -14.46
CA ILE A 211 2.12 -2.94 -14.83
C ILE A 211 2.22 -1.47 -15.22
N ASP A 212 2.07 -1.16 -16.50
CA ASP A 212 2.07 0.21 -17.00
C ASP A 212 0.65 0.80 -16.92
N LEU A 213 0.51 1.88 -16.16
CA LEU A 213 -0.75 2.60 -16.02
C LEU A 213 -0.81 3.84 -16.92
N GLY A 214 0.05 3.96 -17.92
CA GLY A 214 0.23 5.15 -18.74
C GLY A 214 1.17 6.12 -18.03
N ASP A 215 2.47 5.92 -18.22
CA ASP A 215 3.60 6.67 -17.64
C ASP A 215 3.87 6.45 -16.15
N ARG A 216 2.88 5.95 -15.38
CA ARG A 216 3.09 5.43 -14.02
C ARG A 216 3.30 3.91 -14.06
N VAL A 217 4.56 3.49 -14.15
CA VAL A 217 4.92 2.07 -14.26
C VAL A 217 5.14 1.47 -12.88
N ILE A 218 4.28 0.53 -12.49
CA ILE A 218 4.38 -0.21 -11.23
C ILE A 218 5.27 -1.43 -11.45
N GLU A 219 6.34 -1.56 -10.66
CA GLU A 219 7.21 -2.75 -10.71
C GLU A 219 6.64 -3.86 -9.83
N VAL A 220 6.61 -5.08 -10.36
CA VAL A 220 6.12 -6.29 -9.68
C VAL A 220 7.33 -7.15 -9.31
N ILE A 221 7.56 -7.30 -8.01
CA ILE A 221 8.73 -7.99 -7.46
C ILE A 221 8.26 -9.31 -6.85
N PRO A 222 8.69 -10.48 -7.36
CA PRO A 222 8.41 -11.75 -6.71
C PRO A 222 8.99 -11.81 -5.29
N THR A 223 8.11 -12.09 -4.34
CA THR A 223 8.44 -12.21 -2.93
C THR A 223 7.76 -13.44 -2.29
N PRO A 224 8.05 -14.67 -2.78
CA PRO A 224 7.55 -15.88 -2.14
C PRO A 224 8.10 -16.03 -0.71
N GLY A 225 7.33 -16.63 0.19
CA GLY A 225 7.76 -16.85 1.57
C GLY A 225 6.59 -17.10 2.50
N SER A 226 5.81 -16.04 2.80
CA SER A 226 4.53 -16.18 3.49
C SER A 226 3.54 -16.99 2.64
N HIS A 227 3.51 -16.70 1.35
CA HIS A 227 2.76 -17.43 0.33
C HIS A 227 3.68 -17.78 -0.84
N LYS A 228 3.43 -18.89 -1.55
CA LYS A 228 4.33 -19.35 -2.62
C LYS A 228 4.24 -18.50 -3.89
N ASP A 229 3.14 -17.77 -4.04
CA ASP A 229 2.82 -16.88 -5.15
C ASP A 229 2.98 -15.40 -4.77
N GLY A 230 3.59 -15.12 -3.61
CA GLY A 230 3.75 -13.76 -3.10
C GLY A 230 4.47 -12.83 -4.07
N VAL A 231 3.95 -11.62 -4.23
CA VAL A 231 4.56 -10.51 -4.96
C VAL A 231 4.41 -9.21 -4.17
N SER A 232 5.38 -8.32 -4.31
CA SER A 232 5.32 -6.93 -3.84
C SER A 232 5.20 -6.00 -5.04
N PHE A 233 4.51 -4.87 -4.88
CA PHE A 233 4.35 -3.85 -5.91
C PHE A 233 5.09 -2.58 -5.50
N TYR A 234 5.94 -2.06 -6.38
CA TYR A 234 6.65 -0.81 -6.15
C TYR A 234 6.08 0.28 -7.05
N ASP A 235 5.63 1.38 -6.43
CA ASP A 235 5.16 2.58 -7.10
C ASP A 235 6.22 3.68 -7.04
N PRO A 236 6.88 4.03 -8.16
CA PRO A 236 7.90 5.08 -8.18
C PRO A 236 7.32 6.49 -8.05
N TYR A 237 6.01 6.68 -8.20
CA TYR A 237 5.40 8.00 -8.04
C TYR A 237 5.41 8.44 -6.56
N CYS A 238 5.01 7.55 -5.66
CA CYS A 238 4.94 7.83 -4.22
C CYS A 238 6.12 7.25 -3.41
N ASP A 239 7.04 6.52 -4.06
CA ASP A 239 8.06 5.68 -3.43
C ASP A 239 7.45 4.67 -2.45
N PHE A 240 6.30 4.07 -2.80
CA PHE A 240 5.61 3.09 -1.97
C PHE A 240 5.94 1.67 -2.39
N LEU A 241 6.20 0.81 -1.41
CA LEU A 241 6.37 -0.63 -1.62
C LEU A 241 5.23 -1.37 -0.92
N PHE A 242 4.27 -1.87 -1.70
CA PHE A 242 3.14 -2.67 -1.22
C PHE A 242 3.58 -4.11 -1.03
N THR A 243 3.63 -4.57 0.21
CA THR A 243 4.23 -5.86 0.60
C THR A 243 3.21 -6.92 1.00
N GLY A 244 1.92 -6.56 1.06
CA GLY A 244 0.85 -7.46 1.50
C GLY A 244 1.21 -8.12 2.84
N ASP A 245 1.04 -9.44 2.91
CA ASP A 245 1.32 -10.24 4.10
C ASP A 245 2.76 -10.80 4.16
N LEU A 246 3.66 -10.34 3.28
CA LEU A 246 5.10 -10.63 3.40
C LEU A 246 5.70 -9.87 4.59
N LEU A 247 5.42 -8.57 4.67
CA LEU A 247 5.90 -7.69 5.73
C LEU A 247 4.85 -6.62 5.99
N PHE A 248 4.35 -6.56 7.22
CA PHE A 248 3.30 -5.65 7.65
C PHE A 248 3.38 -5.50 9.17
N PRO A 249 2.74 -4.49 9.78
CA PRO A 249 2.76 -4.32 11.23
C PRO A 249 1.84 -5.36 11.89
N GLY A 250 2.28 -6.62 11.91
CA GLY A 250 1.49 -7.71 12.45
C GLY A 250 2.18 -9.06 12.53
N ARG A 251 1.36 -10.09 12.49
CA ARG A 251 1.76 -11.48 12.73
C ARG A 251 1.98 -12.17 11.39
N ILE A 252 3.25 -12.33 11.03
CA ILE A 252 3.68 -12.85 9.74
C ILE A 252 3.85 -14.35 9.85
N ASN A 253 3.01 -15.09 9.13
CA ASN A 253 3.12 -16.54 9.01
C ASN A 253 4.05 -16.88 7.85
N ILE A 254 5.14 -17.59 8.14
CA ILE A 254 6.14 -17.99 7.15
C ILE A 254 5.84 -19.42 6.72
N SER A 255 5.42 -19.59 5.46
CA SER A 255 5.16 -20.92 4.87
C SER A 255 6.44 -21.59 4.36
N ASN A 256 7.40 -20.79 3.88
CA ASN A 256 8.72 -21.25 3.46
C ASN A 256 9.78 -20.23 3.88
N ASP A 257 10.60 -20.57 4.88
CA ASP A 257 11.59 -19.66 5.44
C ASP A 257 12.76 -19.35 4.51
N ARG A 258 13.20 -20.32 3.72
CA ARG A 258 14.25 -20.12 2.72
C ARG A 258 13.82 -19.09 1.68
N ASP A 259 12.61 -19.23 1.15
CA ASP A 259 12.07 -18.30 0.17
C ASP A 259 11.79 -16.93 0.82
N PHE A 260 11.28 -16.90 2.06
CA PHE A 260 11.05 -15.67 2.82
C PHE A 260 12.34 -14.88 3.04
N VAL A 261 13.43 -15.53 3.47
CA VAL A 261 14.76 -14.90 3.60
C VAL A 261 15.24 -14.38 2.24
N ALA A 262 15.16 -15.18 1.19
CA ALA A 262 15.60 -14.77 -0.16
C ALA A 262 14.78 -13.59 -0.71
N SER A 263 13.49 -13.50 -0.37
CA SER A 263 12.62 -12.37 -0.71
C SER A 263 13.02 -11.10 0.02
N LEU A 264 13.32 -11.18 1.33
CA LEU A 264 13.79 -10.03 2.10
C LEU A 264 15.19 -9.57 1.66
N GLU A 265 16.08 -10.47 1.24
CA GLU A 265 17.35 -10.12 0.60
C GLU A 265 17.14 -9.34 -0.70
N ARG A 266 16.18 -9.78 -1.52
CA ARG A 266 15.82 -9.10 -2.77
C ARG A 266 15.27 -7.71 -2.51
N LEU A 267 14.36 -7.56 -1.55
CA LEU A 267 13.80 -6.26 -1.16
C LEU A 267 14.87 -5.34 -0.55
N THR A 268 15.81 -5.88 0.23
CA THR A 268 16.94 -5.12 0.76
C THR A 268 17.80 -4.57 -0.39
N ALA A 269 18.15 -5.42 -1.35
CA ALA A 269 18.93 -5.00 -2.52
C ALA A 269 18.17 -4.03 -3.42
N PHE A 270 16.85 -4.17 -3.50
CA PHE A 270 15.97 -3.26 -4.23
C PHE A 270 15.92 -1.87 -3.58
N ALA A 271 15.62 -1.80 -2.27
CA ALA A 271 15.55 -0.55 -1.51
C ALA A 271 16.91 0.18 -1.41
N ALA A 272 18.03 -0.53 -1.61
CA ALA A 272 19.34 0.09 -1.72
C ALA A 272 19.58 0.83 -3.05
N ARG A 273 18.78 0.55 -4.09
CA ARG A 273 18.92 1.14 -5.43
C ARG A 273 17.75 2.04 -5.83
N ASN A 274 16.61 1.88 -5.17
CA ASN A 274 15.39 2.63 -5.43
C ASN A 274 14.95 3.33 -4.14
N PRO A 275 14.50 4.59 -4.21
CA PRO A 275 13.94 5.26 -3.04
C PRO A 275 12.71 4.51 -2.55
N VAL A 276 12.61 4.29 -1.24
CA VAL A 276 11.41 3.71 -0.62
C VAL A 276 11.04 4.60 0.55
N LYS A 277 9.91 5.28 0.44
CA LYS A 277 9.35 6.12 1.49
C LYS A 277 8.67 5.28 2.56
N TRP A 278 7.71 4.43 2.14
CA TRP A 278 6.95 3.57 3.04
C TRP A 278 6.76 2.17 2.47
N LEU A 279 6.80 1.21 3.37
CA LEU A 279 6.25 -0.12 3.17
C LEU A 279 4.78 -0.10 3.61
N LEU A 280 3.90 -0.67 2.79
CA LEU A 280 2.46 -0.70 3.04
C LEU A 280 1.96 -2.16 2.95
N GLY A 281 1.58 -2.71 4.10
CA GLY A 281 1.22 -4.12 4.26
C GLY A 281 -0.27 -4.44 4.07
N GLY A 282 -0.65 -5.70 4.27
CA GLY A 282 -2.03 -6.15 4.08
C GLY A 282 -2.98 -5.78 5.21
N HIS A 283 -2.51 -5.70 6.46
CA HIS A 283 -3.32 -5.33 7.63
C HIS A 283 -2.47 -4.88 8.83
N ILE A 284 -3.11 -4.52 9.94
CA ILE A 284 -2.44 -4.18 11.21
C ILE A 284 -2.93 -5.12 12.31
N ASP A 285 -1.98 -5.82 12.94
CA ASP A 285 -2.21 -6.59 14.17
C ASP A 285 -1.44 -6.06 15.36
N MET A 286 -0.31 -5.38 15.13
CA MET A 286 0.48 -4.80 16.21
C MET A 286 -0.26 -3.64 16.85
N MET A 287 -0.03 -3.48 18.15
CA MET A 287 -0.44 -2.30 18.89
C MET A 287 0.62 -1.19 18.74
N PHE A 288 0.30 0.04 19.11
CA PHE A 288 1.29 1.12 19.22
C PHE A 288 2.38 0.82 20.26
N LEU A 289 2.13 -0.12 21.17
CA LEU A 289 3.12 -0.61 22.13
C LEU A 289 4.01 -1.67 21.48
N PRO A 290 5.34 -1.46 21.47
CA PRO A 290 6.30 -2.41 20.89
C PRO A 290 6.11 -3.85 21.36
N GLY A 291 6.06 -4.79 20.41
CA GLY A 291 5.96 -6.23 20.69
C GLY A 291 4.60 -6.70 21.18
N LYS A 292 3.62 -5.80 21.36
CA LYS A 292 2.24 -6.14 21.68
C LYS A 292 1.41 -6.19 20.41
N TYR A 293 0.50 -7.15 20.34
CA TYR A 293 -0.38 -7.34 19.20
C TYR A 293 -1.75 -7.84 19.65
N TYR A 294 -2.75 -7.62 18.81
CA TYR A 294 -4.10 -8.10 19.03
C TYR A 294 -4.19 -9.61 18.78
N PRO A 295 -4.87 -10.37 19.66
CA PRO A 295 -5.26 -11.74 19.34
C PRO A 295 -6.12 -11.81 18.08
N ARG A 296 -6.14 -12.97 17.41
CA ARG A 296 -7.07 -13.23 16.30
C ARG A 296 -8.51 -12.98 16.72
N PHE A 297 -9.34 -12.64 15.74
CA PHE A 297 -10.79 -12.44 15.91
C PHE A 297 -11.18 -11.27 16.81
N ARG A 298 -10.24 -10.35 17.12
CA ARG A 298 -10.57 -9.09 17.79
C ARG A 298 -11.19 -8.12 16.79
N ASN A 299 -12.44 -7.75 17.06
CA ASN A 299 -13.21 -6.77 16.27
C ASN A 299 -13.11 -5.33 16.80
N PHE A 300 -12.33 -5.11 17.86
CA PHE A 300 -12.07 -3.82 18.48
C PHE A 300 -10.58 -3.63 18.70
N LYS A 301 -9.97 -2.76 17.90
CA LYS A 301 -8.52 -2.55 17.83
C LYS A 301 -8.12 -1.05 17.95
N PRO A 302 -8.50 -0.33 19.02
CA PRO A 302 -8.35 1.14 19.10
C PRO A 302 -6.91 1.65 19.21
N TYR A 303 -5.95 0.75 19.45
CA TYR A 303 -4.55 0.99 19.79
C TYR A 303 -3.60 0.39 18.76
N GLU A 304 -4.04 0.23 17.52
CA GLU A 304 -3.20 -0.26 16.42
C GLU A 304 -1.94 0.59 16.22
N ARG A 305 -0.91 -0.07 15.70
CA ARG A 305 0.26 0.59 15.12
C ARG A 305 -0.15 1.37 13.86
N VAL A 306 0.72 2.25 13.39
CA VAL A 306 0.53 2.94 12.10
C VAL A 306 0.71 1.95 10.94
N LEU A 307 0.09 2.23 9.79
CA LEU A 307 0.22 1.39 8.60
C LEU A 307 1.60 1.56 7.96
N GLU A 308 2.09 2.80 7.95
CA GLU A 308 3.32 3.21 7.30
C GLU A 308 4.54 2.66 8.06
N MET A 309 5.27 1.74 7.44
CA MET A 309 6.55 1.27 7.97
C MET A 309 7.71 1.85 7.18
N THR A 310 8.82 2.13 7.85
CA THR A 310 10.04 2.62 7.20
C THR A 310 10.79 1.48 6.49
N PRO A 311 11.57 1.78 5.45
CA PRO A 311 12.33 0.75 4.71
C PRO A 311 13.37 0.01 5.56
N ASP A 312 13.84 0.58 6.67
CA ASP A 312 14.78 -0.07 7.61
C ASP A 312 14.22 -1.40 8.16
N LEU A 313 12.88 -1.53 8.21
CA LEU A 313 12.22 -2.73 8.69
C LEU A 313 12.51 -3.95 7.81
N ILE A 314 12.84 -3.78 6.53
CA ILE A 314 13.26 -4.89 5.65
C ILE A 314 14.53 -5.53 6.20
N GLY A 315 15.50 -4.72 6.63
CA GLY A 315 16.76 -5.18 7.19
C GLY A 315 16.58 -5.86 8.55
N GLU A 316 15.73 -5.30 9.41
CA GLU A 316 15.37 -5.93 10.70
C GLU A 316 14.68 -7.28 10.50
N ALA A 317 13.68 -7.34 9.62
CA ALA A 317 12.99 -8.57 9.27
C ALA A 317 13.95 -9.61 8.68
N LEU A 318 14.87 -9.22 7.80
CA LEU A 318 15.87 -10.12 7.22
C LEU A 318 16.80 -10.71 8.29
N HIS A 319 17.29 -9.86 9.20
CA HIS A 319 18.16 -10.30 10.28
C HIS A 319 17.48 -11.38 11.14
N HIS A 320 16.22 -11.15 11.54
CA HIS A 320 15.48 -12.09 12.38
C HIS A 320 14.92 -13.30 11.63
N ALA A 321 14.60 -13.17 10.35
CA ALA A 321 14.26 -14.30 9.50
C ALA A 321 15.43 -15.30 9.40
N ARG A 322 16.66 -14.80 9.23
CA ARG A 322 17.88 -15.64 9.26
C ARG A 322 18.12 -16.28 10.62
N GLU A 323 17.83 -15.57 11.71
CA GLU A 323 17.94 -16.09 13.08
C GLU A 323 17.05 -17.33 13.30
N ILE A 324 15.83 -17.32 12.74
CA ILE A 324 14.83 -18.38 12.95
C ILE A 324 14.75 -19.41 11.81
N ALA A 325 15.51 -19.24 10.73
CA ALA A 325 15.54 -20.17 9.62
C ALA A 325 15.90 -21.59 10.08
N GLY A 326 15.14 -22.58 9.60
CA GLY A 326 15.23 -23.99 9.98
C GLY A 326 14.68 -24.32 11.37
N LYS A 327 13.99 -23.39 12.04
CA LYS A 327 13.43 -23.57 13.39
C LYS A 327 11.93 -23.39 13.39
N GLU A 328 11.21 -24.34 13.96
CA GLU A 328 9.80 -24.17 14.32
C GLU A 328 9.70 -23.27 15.55
N THR A 329 9.44 -21.98 15.35
CA THR A 329 9.43 -21.01 16.44
C THR A 329 8.59 -19.77 16.13
N MET A 330 8.24 -19.07 17.20
CA MET A 330 7.62 -17.75 17.17
C MET A 330 8.61 -16.73 17.75
N LEU A 331 8.80 -15.61 17.05
CA LEU A 331 9.71 -14.55 17.44
C LEU A 331 9.00 -13.19 17.45
N ILE A 332 8.90 -12.58 18.63
CA ILE A 332 8.29 -11.26 18.81
C ILE A 332 9.33 -10.18 18.49
N ARG A 333 8.93 -9.13 17.77
CA ARG A 333 9.71 -7.90 17.54
C ARG A 333 8.83 -6.66 17.75
N PRO A 334 9.41 -5.45 17.88
CA PRO A 334 8.66 -4.22 18.13
C PRO A 334 7.47 -4.01 17.19
N ASP A 335 7.71 -4.16 15.88
CA ASP A 335 6.74 -3.81 14.84
C ASP A 335 6.17 -5.02 14.08
N PHE A 336 6.61 -6.26 14.37
CA PHE A 336 6.06 -7.48 13.79
C PHE A 336 6.32 -8.71 14.66
N VAL A 337 5.67 -9.83 14.34
CA VAL A 337 5.93 -11.13 14.96
C VAL A 337 6.08 -12.17 13.86
N LEU A 338 7.16 -12.93 13.89
CA LEU A 338 7.40 -14.01 12.93
C LEU A 338 6.91 -15.34 13.50
N PHE A 339 6.13 -16.07 12.72
CA PHE A 339 5.68 -17.44 13.00
C PHE A 339 6.30 -18.35 11.93
N ASN A 340 7.41 -19.03 12.25
CA ASN A 340 8.07 -19.95 11.33
C ASN A 340 7.71 -21.40 11.69
N GLY A 341 7.04 -22.12 10.79
CA GLY A 341 6.69 -23.53 10.97
C GLY A 341 5.77 -23.82 12.17
N VAL A 342 5.12 -22.79 12.74
CA VAL A 342 4.25 -22.91 13.93
C VAL A 342 2.85 -22.40 13.65
N SER A 343 1.90 -22.81 14.49
CA SER A 343 0.52 -22.33 14.42
C SER A 343 0.42 -20.81 14.55
N PRO A 344 -0.49 -20.13 13.83
CA PRO A 344 -0.80 -18.71 14.03
C PRO A 344 -1.34 -18.37 15.44
N ASP A 345 -1.69 -19.39 16.23
CA ASP A 345 -2.11 -19.27 17.63
C ASP A 345 -0.99 -19.64 18.63
N GLN A 346 0.23 -19.91 18.15
CA GLN A 346 1.40 -20.17 19.00
C GLN A 346 1.60 -19.02 19.99
N ARG A 347 2.02 -19.38 21.21
CA ARG A 347 2.35 -18.41 22.26
C ARG A 347 3.81 -18.55 22.64
N SER A 348 4.43 -17.44 23.01
CA SER A 348 5.79 -17.41 23.53
C SER A 348 5.82 -16.61 24.83
N GLN A 349 6.60 -17.08 25.79
CA GLN A 349 6.98 -16.31 26.99
C GLN A 349 8.30 -15.54 26.76
N VAL A 350 8.96 -15.79 25.63
CA VAL A 350 10.21 -15.12 25.27
C VAL A 350 9.88 -13.71 24.78
N TRP A 351 10.42 -12.72 25.48
CA TRP A 351 10.23 -11.31 25.17
C TRP A 351 11.48 -10.75 24.47
N PRO A 352 11.35 -9.78 23.53
CA PRO A 352 12.50 -9.25 22.82
C PRO A 352 13.43 -8.48 23.77
N GLU A 353 14.73 -8.70 23.63
CA GLU A 353 15.74 -8.00 24.42
C GLU A 353 15.67 -6.48 24.16
N GLY A 354 15.84 -5.68 25.21
CA GLY A 354 15.82 -4.22 25.11
C GLY A 354 14.44 -3.58 24.87
N VAL A 355 13.38 -4.38 24.70
CA VAL A 355 12.01 -3.88 24.51
C VAL A 355 11.27 -3.85 25.85
N PRO A 356 10.80 -2.68 26.33
CA PRO A 356 10.00 -2.62 27.55
C PRO A 356 8.73 -3.47 27.45
N ASN A 357 8.53 -4.38 28.40
CA ASN A 357 7.31 -5.19 28.49
C ASN A 357 6.21 -4.40 29.22
N ILE A 358 5.57 -3.48 28.50
CA ILE A 358 4.52 -2.61 29.03
C ILE A 358 3.17 -3.31 28.94
N GLU A 359 2.40 -3.31 30.02
CA GLU A 359 1.01 -3.77 30.01
C GLU A 359 0.16 -2.89 29.08
N ALA A 360 -0.48 -3.52 28.09
CA ALA A 360 -1.31 -2.79 27.16
C ALA A 360 -2.58 -2.26 27.85
N PRO A 361 -3.10 -1.08 27.45
CA PRO A 361 -4.41 -0.65 27.90
C PRO A 361 -5.41 -1.73 27.52
N ARG A 362 -6.12 -2.29 28.51
CA ARG A 362 -7.15 -3.29 28.25
C ARG A 362 -8.26 -2.58 27.48
N PRO A 363 -8.57 -3.00 26.24
CA PRO A 363 -9.59 -2.33 25.47
C PRO A 363 -10.89 -2.33 26.26
N PHE A 364 -11.31 -3.46 26.86
CA PHE A 364 -12.20 -3.61 28.03
C PHE A 364 -12.01 -5.02 28.61
#